data_AF-A0A060UL67-F1
#
_entry.id   AF-A0A060UL67-F1
#
_cell.length_a   1.000
_cell.length_b   1.000
_cell.length_c   1.000
_cell.angle_alpha   90.00
_cell.angle_beta   90.00
_cell.angle_gamma   90.00
#
_symmetry.space_group_name_H-M   'P 1'
#
loop_
_entity.id
_entity.type
_entity.pdbx_description
1 polymer ?
#
loop_
_entity_poly.entity_id
_entity_poly.type
_entity_poly.pdbx_seq_one_letter_code
_entity_poly.pdbx_strand_id
1 'polypeptide(L)'
;MTAIDILPCVLEEGNVRRPYPGEPIQFYGAYQKDSEGLSQHIVDFYCMDAGPQFPNDRYSAAFFEESEGTVPYVSMNSLGMYYHGEIQRDYLNAVLTGTHPDIDRIVKYESLPELVRYKIMSECLGYIDQPVVA
;
A
#
# COMPACT_ATOMS: atom_id res chain seq x y z
N MET A 1 21.25 4.07 8.23
CA MET A 1 19.80 4.26 7.97
C MET A 1 19.31 2.96 7.38
N THR A 2 18.31 2.35 8.01
CA THR A 2 17.61 1.20 7.46
C THR A 2 16.97 1.62 6.14
N ALA A 3 17.30 0.92 5.06
CA ALA A 3 16.70 1.18 3.75
C ALA A 3 15.47 0.31 3.59
N ILE A 4 14.34 0.91 3.19
CA ILE A 4 13.17 0.18 2.71
C ILE A 4 13.15 0.25 1.19
N ASP A 5 12.96 -0.90 0.56
CA ASP A 5 12.57 -0.98 -0.84
C ASP A 5 11.05 -1.17 -0.94
N ILE A 6 10.42 -0.35 -1.78
CA ILE A 6 9.03 -0.53 -2.18
C ILE A 6 9.02 -1.21 -3.54
N LEU A 7 8.34 -2.35 -3.59
CA LEU A 7 8.48 -3.31 -4.65
C LEU A 7 7.09 -3.69 -5.19
N PRO A 8 6.78 -3.51 -6.49
CA PRO A 8 5.56 -4.05 -7.06
C PRO A 8 5.48 -5.58 -6.94
N CYS A 9 4.26 -6.07 -6.72
CA CYS A 9 3.93 -7.45 -6.45
C CYS A 9 2.65 -7.89 -7.19
N VAL A 10 2.55 -9.20 -7.40
CA VAL A 10 1.38 -9.91 -7.94
C VAL A 10 1.12 -11.17 -7.12
N LEU A 11 -0.14 -11.57 -7.03
CA LEU A 11 -0.58 -12.82 -6.41
C LEU A 11 -0.80 -13.89 -7.50
N GLU A 12 -0.10 -15.02 -7.39
CA GLU A 12 -0.23 -16.17 -8.27
C GLU A 12 -0.40 -17.43 -7.43
N GLU A 13 -1.54 -18.12 -7.58
CA GLU A 13 -1.85 -19.36 -6.85
C GLU A 13 -1.66 -19.25 -5.32
N GLY A 14 -1.98 -18.08 -4.75
CA GLY A 14 -1.83 -17.80 -3.32
C GLY A 14 -0.42 -17.41 -2.88
N ASN A 15 0.54 -17.32 -3.80
CA ASN A 15 1.91 -16.89 -3.52
C ASN A 15 2.17 -15.47 -4.03
N VAL A 16 2.86 -14.67 -3.22
CA VAL A 16 3.29 -13.31 -3.60
C VAL A 16 4.61 -13.37 -4.36
N ARG A 17 4.68 -12.72 -5.52
CA ARG A 17 5.93 -12.58 -6.30
C ARG A 17 6.04 -11.24 -7.02
N ARG A 18 7.24 -10.99 -7.56
CA ARG A 18 7.50 -9.86 -8.47
C ARG A 18 6.77 -10.06 -9.80
N PRO A 19 6.19 -8.98 -10.40
CA PRO A 19 5.63 -9.06 -11.74
C PRO A 19 6.73 -9.24 -12.79
N TYR A 20 6.45 -10.05 -13.80
CA TYR A 20 7.23 -10.12 -15.03
C TYR A 20 6.99 -8.87 -15.89
N PRO A 21 7.90 -8.54 -16.82
CA PRO A 21 7.69 -7.45 -17.77
C PRO A 21 6.37 -7.60 -18.53
N GLY A 22 5.48 -6.62 -18.39
CA GLY A 22 4.17 -6.60 -19.04
C GLY A 22 3.01 -7.11 -18.16
N GLU A 23 3.28 -7.72 -17.01
CA GLU A 23 2.23 -8.08 -16.06
C GLU A 23 1.67 -6.83 -15.35
N PRO A 24 0.36 -6.79 -15.08
CA PRO A 24 -0.24 -5.73 -14.30
C PRO A 24 0.22 -5.85 -12.84
N ILE A 25 0.79 -4.78 -12.31
CA ILE A 25 1.07 -4.66 -10.88
C ILE A 25 -0.25 -4.70 -10.13
N GLN A 26 -0.36 -5.56 -9.12
CA GLN A 26 -1.56 -5.67 -8.30
C GLN A 26 -1.41 -4.86 -7.01
N PHE A 27 -0.29 -5.00 -6.30
CA PHE A 27 0.01 -4.31 -5.04
C PHE A 27 1.51 -4.04 -4.91
N TYR A 28 1.93 -3.51 -3.75
CA TYR A 28 3.32 -3.28 -3.41
C TYR A 28 3.65 -3.97 -2.09
N GLY A 29 4.85 -4.55 -2.00
CA GLY A 29 5.45 -4.95 -0.73
C GLY A 29 6.53 -3.97 -0.31
N ALA A 30 6.59 -3.66 0.99
CA ALA A 30 7.71 -2.97 1.61
C ALA A 30 8.69 -3.99 2.18
N TYR A 31 9.98 -3.82 1.89
CA TYR A 31 11.03 -4.73 2.31
C TYR A 31 12.17 -3.99 2.99
N GLN A 32 12.55 -4.43 4.19
CA GLN A 32 13.72 -3.94 4.90
C GLN A 32 14.97 -4.61 4.34
N LYS A 33 16.00 -3.83 4.00
CA LYS A 33 17.33 -4.37 3.75
C LYS A 33 18.16 -4.38 5.02
N ASP A 34 18.71 -5.54 5.36
CA ASP A 34 19.70 -5.66 6.42
C ASP A 34 21.09 -5.18 5.96
N SER A 35 22.08 -5.25 6.86
CA SER A 35 23.47 -4.86 6.58
C SER A 35 24.17 -5.75 5.55
N GLU A 36 23.64 -6.94 5.26
CA GLU A 36 24.16 -7.90 4.29
C GLU A 36 23.44 -7.78 2.93
N GLY A 37 22.42 -6.93 2.84
CA GLY A 37 21.62 -6.69 1.65
C GLY A 37 20.46 -7.67 1.47
N LEU A 38 20.18 -8.53 2.45
CA LEU A 38 19.04 -9.43 2.43
C LEU A 38 17.75 -8.63 2.68
N SER A 39 16.70 -8.97 1.91
CA SER A 39 15.42 -8.26 1.97
C SER A 39 14.42 -9.04 2.83
N GLN A 40 13.99 -8.45 3.94
CA GLN A 40 12.92 -8.96 4.80
C GLN A 40 11.61 -8.25 4.48
N HIS A 41 10.54 -8.99 4.23
CA HIS A 41 9.21 -8.42 4.02
C HIS A 41 8.69 -7.77 5.30
N ILE A 42 8.03 -6.62 5.15
CA ILE A 42 7.47 -5.83 6.26
C ILE A 42 5.94 -5.83 6.17
N VAL A 43 5.40 -5.33 5.05
CA VAL A 43 3.95 -5.12 4.87
C VAL A 43 3.62 -5.03 3.38
N ASP A 44 2.44 -5.53 3.00
CA ASP A 44 1.88 -5.34 1.67
C ASP A 44 0.86 -4.20 1.67
N PHE A 45 0.75 -3.46 0.59
CA PHE A 45 -0.21 -2.35 0.50
C PHE A 45 -0.65 -2.04 -0.93
N TYR A 46 -1.83 -1.42 -1.03
CA TYR A 46 -2.38 -0.90 -2.27
C TYR A 46 -2.42 0.62 -2.23
N CYS A 47 -2.17 1.25 -3.39
CA CYS A 47 -2.31 2.69 -3.56
C CYS A 47 -3.60 2.97 -4.34
N MET A 48 -4.38 3.93 -3.88
CA MET A 48 -5.67 4.31 -4.46
C MET A 48 -5.70 5.81 -4.80
N ASP A 49 -6.41 6.19 -5.87
CA ASP A 49 -6.76 7.57 -6.24
C ASP A 49 -8.29 7.69 -6.40
N ALA A 50 -8.93 8.36 -5.44
CA ALA A 50 -10.35 8.65 -5.43
C ALA A 50 -10.76 9.64 -6.52
N GLY A 51 -9.80 10.41 -7.03
CA GLY A 51 -9.97 11.41 -8.06
C GLY A 51 -10.06 12.84 -7.53
N PRO A 52 -9.98 13.83 -8.45
CA PRO A 52 -9.89 15.25 -8.09
C PRO A 52 -11.14 15.80 -7.38
N GLN A 53 -12.28 15.11 -7.47
CA GLN A 53 -13.51 15.46 -6.77
C GLN A 53 -13.44 15.23 -5.25
N PHE A 54 -12.46 14.46 -4.78
CA PHE A 54 -12.17 14.23 -3.36
C PHE A 54 -10.79 14.79 -2.99
N PRO A 55 -10.58 16.12 -3.02
CA PRO A 55 -9.24 16.70 -2.93
C PRO A 55 -8.54 16.47 -1.58
N ASN A 56 -9.29 16.28 -0.50
CA ASN A 56 -8.74 16.06 0.84
C ASN A 56 -8.40 14.59 1.12
N ASP A 57 -9.12 13.67 0.48
CA ASP A 57 -9.03 12.21 0.67
C ASP A 57 -8.60 11.54 -0.64
N ARG A 58 -7.84 12.27 -1.46
CA ARG A 58 -7.63 11.91 -2.86
C ARG A 58 -6.85 10.61 -2.99
N TYR A 59 -5.79 10.47 -2.20
CA TYR A 59 -4.90 9.32 -2.28
C TYR A 59 -5.01 8.52 -1.01
N SER A 60 -5.04 7.20 -1.14
CA SER A 60 -5.06 6.32 0.02
C SER A 60 -4.05 5.19 -0.14
N ALA A 61 -3.46 4.76 0.96
CA ALA A 61 -2.66 3.55 1.05
C ALA A 61 -3.26 2.60 2.08
N ALA A 62 -3.70 1.41 1.66
CA ALA A 62 -4.28 0.40 2.55
C ALA A 62 -3.25 -0.71 2.78
N PHE A 63 -2.90 -0.97 4.04
CA PHE A 63 -1.83 -1.85 4.48
C PHE A 63 -2.41 -3.18 4.96
N PHE A 64 -1.97 -4.29 4.37
CA PHE A 64 -2.49 -5.62 4.62
C PHE A 64 -1.73 -6.30 5.74
N GLU A 65 -2.47 -6.62 6.80
CA GLU A 65 -2.07 -7.54 7.86
C GLU A 65 -2.93 -8.81 7.75
N GLU A 66 -2.63 -9.90 8.45
CA GLU A 66 -3.40 -11.15 8.37
C GLU A 66 -4.79 -11.11 9.08
N SER A 67 -5.27 -9.94 9.50
CA SER A 67 -6.50 -9.79 10.28
C SER A 67 -7.79 -9.87 9.46
N GLU A 68 -8.82 -10.55 9.98
CA GLU A 68 -10.17 -10.49 9.39
C GLU A 68 -10.89 -9.16 9.72
N GLY A 69 -11.72 -8.67 8.79
CA GLY A 69 -12.56 -7.48 8.98
C GLY A 69 -12.03 -6.21 8.31
N THR A 70 -11.27 -5.42 9.05
CA THR A 70 -10.70 -4.15 8.58
C THR A 70 -9.20 -4.22 8.37
N VAL A 71 -8.69 -3.35 7.49
CA VAL A 71 -7.26 -3.14 7.30
C VAL A 71 -6.89 -1.69 7.60
N PRO A 72 -5.73 -1.42 8.22
CA PRO A 72 -5.25 -0.07 8.43
C PRO A 72 -5.02 0.61 7.09
N TYR A 73 -5.34 1.90 7.03
CA TYR A 73 -5.05 2.71 5.87
C TYR A 73 -4.69 4.14 6.26
N VAL A 74 -4.02 4.82 5.33
CA VAL A 74 -3.75 6.25 5.41
C VAL A 74 -4.42 6.94 4.24
N SER A 75 -5.29 7.92 4.53
CA SER A 75 -5.86 8.82 3.52
C SER A 75 -5.08 10.12 3.48
N MET A 76 -4.87 10.65 2.28
CA MET A 76 -3.99 11.77 2.00
C MET A 76 -4.55 12.69 0.93
N ASN A 77 -4.33 13.98 1.08
CA ASN A 77 -4.44 14.91 -0.04
C ASN A 77 -3.15 14.94 -0.89
N SER A 78 -3.16 15.70 -1.98
CA SER A 78 -1.99 15.83 -2.87
C SER A 78 -0.77 16.50 -2.23
N LEU A 79 -0.92 17.12 -1.06
CA LEU A 79 0.15 17.76 -0.28
C LEU A 79 0.73 16.82 0.78
N GLY A 80 0.24 15.59 0.90
CA GLY A 80 0.66 14.64 1.93
C GLY A 80 0.18 14.99 3.34
N MET A 81 -0.83 15.85 3.48
CA MET A 81 -1.58 15.95 4.75
C MET A 81 -2.50 14.74 4.84
N TYR A 82 -2.56 14.11 6.01
CA TYR A 82 -3.10 12.77 6.13
C TYR A 82 -3.77 12.49 7.47
N TYR A 83 -4.56 11.43 7.50
CA TYR A 83 -5.05 10.80 8.72
C TYR A 83 -5.03 9.27 8.57
N HIS A 84 -4.97 8.59 9.71
CA HIS A 84 -5.10 7.14 9.79
C HIS A 84 -6.56 6.74 9.96
N GLY A 85 -6.92 5.59 9.42
CA GLY A 85 -8.19 4.96 9.71
C GLY A 85 -8.15 3.46 9.41
N GLU A 86 -9.33 2.88 9.39
CA GLU A 86 -9.54 1.49 9.04
C GLU A 86 -10.54 1.40 7.89
N ILE A 87 -10.29 0.51 6.94
CA ILE A 87 -11.17 0.28 5.79
C ILE A 87 -11.63 -1.18 5.77
N GLN A 88 -12.90 -1.40 5.44
CA GLN A 88 -13.48 -2.74 5.33
C GLN A 88 -12.84 -3.51 4.18
N ARG A 89 -12.43 -4.76 4.40
CA ARG A 89 -11.88 -5.61 3.34
C ARG A 89 -12.82 -5.80 2.17
N ASP A 90 -14.13 -5.88 2.42
CA ASP A 90 -15.13 -6.03 1.36
C ASP A 90 -15.17 -4.83 0.41
N TYR A 91 -15.01 -3.61 0.95
CA TYR A 91 -14.88 -2.41 0.12
C TYR A 91 -13.62 -2.50 -0.74
N LEU A 92 -12.48 -2.84 -0.13
CA LEU A 92 -11.22 -2.94 -0.84
C LEU A 92 -11.25 -4.03 -1.93
N ASN A 93 -11.83 -5.19 -1.62
CA ASN A 93 -12.07 -6.25 -2.60
C ASN A 93 -12.92 -5.76 -3.77
N ALA A 94 -13.98 -4.98 -3.51
CA ALA A 94 -14.81 -4.41 -4.56
C ALA A 94 -14.06 -3.39 -5.44
N VAL A 95 -13.13 -2.61 -4.86
CA VAL A 95 -12.22 -1.73 -5.61
C VAL A 95 -11.26 -2.55 -6.48
N LEU A 96 -10.69 -3.63 -5.93
CA LEU A 96 -9.73 -4.50 -6.62
C LEU A 96 -10.34 -5.26 -7.80
N THR A 97 -11.57 -5.75 -7.66
CA THR A 97 -12.29 -6.46 -8.71
C THR A 97 -12.95 -5.53 -9.72
N GLY A 98 -12.93 -4.20 -9.47
CA GLY A 98 -13.60 -3.21 -10.31
C GLY A 98 -15.13 -3.32 -10.28
N THR A 99 -15.69 -4.02 -9.29
CA THR A 99 -17.15 -4.17 -9.14
C THR A 99 -17.77 -3.01 -8.36
N HIS A 100 -16.96 -2.14 -7.76
CA HIS A 100 -17.45 -0.98 -7.02
C HIS A 100 -17.80 0.18 -7.98
N PRO A 101 -19.06 0.67 -8.00
CA PRO A 101 -19.54 1.60 -9.04
C PRO A 101 -18.98 3.02 -8.96
N ASP A 102 -18.43 3.44 -7.82
CA ASP A 102 -17.86 4.78 -7.60
C ASP A 102 -16.72 4.72 -6.56
N ILE A 103 -15.74 5.63 -6.57
CA ILE A 103 -14.98 6.11 -5.38
C ILE A 103 -13.47 5.81 -5.28
N ASP A 104 -12.87 4.71 -5.77
CA ASP A 104 -11.39 4.59 -5.73
C ASP A 104 -10.81 3.78 -6.90
N ARG A 105 -9.64 4.17 -7.39
CA ARG A 105 -8.90 3.45 -8.45
C ARG A 105 -7.54 3.02 -7.96
N ILE A 106 -7.15 1.76 -8.20
CA ILE A 106 -5.79 1.32 -7.96
C ILE A 106 -4.82 2.08 -8.86
N VAL A 107 -3.80 2.69 -8.27
CA VAL A 107 -2.77 3.45 -8.97
C VAL A 107 -1.38 2.93 -8.63
N LYS A 108 -0.40 3.29 -9.46
CA LYS A 108 0.99 2.91 -9.22
C LYS A 108 1.61 3.82 -8.17
N TYR A 109 2.44 3.26 -7.28
CA TYR A 109 3.15 4.03 -6.27
C TYR A 109 3.94 5.18 -6.89
N GLU A 110 4.63 4.94 -8.00
CA GLU A 110 5.45 5.94 -8.70
C GLU A 110 4.61 7.05 -9.36
N SER A 111 3.31 6.83 -9.56
CA SER A 111 2.39 7.84 -10.12
C SER A 111 1.84 8.79 -9.05
N LEU A 112 2.01 8.48 -7.77
CA LEU A 112 1.59 9.33 -6.67
C LEU A 112 2.47 10.57 -6.55
N PRO A 113 1.95 11.71 -6.04
CA PRO A 113 2.75 12.86 -5.69
C PRO A 113 3.90 12.49 -4.75
N GLU A 114 5.03 13.18 -4.88
CA GLU A 114 6.24 12.91 -4.10
C GLU A 114 5.98 12.93 -2.58
N LEU A 115 5.24 13.92 -2.09
CA LEU A 115 4.89 14.02 -0.66
C LEU A 115 4.03 12.85 -0.18
N VAL A 116 3.12 12.34 -1.01
CA VAL A 116 2.29 11.17 -0.71
C VAL A 116 3.16 9.92 -0.62
N ARG A 117 4.08 9.73 -1.57
CA ARG A 117 5.05 8.62 -1.53
C ARG A 117 5.90 8.66 -0.27
N TYR A 118 6.41 9.83 0.12
CA TYR A 118 7.18 9.98 1.35
C TYR A 118 6.38 9.61 2.60
N LYS A 119 5.07 9.91 2.64
CA LYS A 119 4.22 9.49 3.76
C LYS A 119 4.04 7.99 3.80
N ILE A 120 3.69 7.36 2.69
CA ILE A 120 3.58 5.90 2.62
C ILE A 120 4.89 5.23 3.08
N MET A 121 6.04 5.71 2.62
CA MET A 121 7.34 5.18 3.05
C MET A 121 7.59 5.38 4.55
N SER A 122 7.16 6.51 5.12
CA SER A 122 7.23 6.75 6.56
C SER A 122 6.34 5.81 7.36
N GLU A 123 5.15 5.46 6.85
CA GLU A 123 4.26 4.48 7.49
C GLU A 123 4.89 3.08 7.43
N CYS A 124 5.45 2.67 6.29
CA CYS A 124 6.18 1.39 6.18
C CYS A 124 7.36 1.29 7.16
N LEU A 125 8.06 2.38 7.47
CA LEU A 125 9.09 2.40 8.51
C LEU A 125 8.51 2.12 9.91
N GLY A 126 7.30 2.60 10.19
CA GLY A 126 6.61 2.33 11.45
C GLY A 126 6.32 0.84 11.69
N TYR A 127 6.21 0.05 10.63
CA TYR A 127 6.05 -1.40 10.72
C TYR A 127 7.33 -2.16 11.08
N ILE A 128 8.52 -1.57 10.86
CA ILE A 128 9.80 -2.18 11.27
C ILE A 128 9.95 -2.19 12.79
N ASP A 129 9.48 -1.13 13.45
CA ASP A 129 9.63 -0.93 14.89
C ASP A 129 8.52 -1.64 15.72
N GLN A 130 7.58 -2.33 15.07
CA GLN A 130 6.57 -3.11 15.78
C GLN A 130 7.16 -4.46 16.22
N PRO A 131 7.08 -4.84 17.51
CA PRO A 131 7.53 -6.16 17.94
C PRO A 131 6.68 -7.21 17.23
N VAL A 132 7.33 -8.12 16.51
CA VAL A 132 6.71 -9.33 15.98
C VAL A 132 6.11 -10.06 17.18
N VAL A 133 4.78 -10.02 17.30
CA VAL A 133 4.08 -10.85 18.28
C VAL A 133 4.13 -12.26 17.71
N ALA A 134 5.11 -13.04 18.20
CA ALA A 134 5.30 -14.44 17.88
C ALA A 134 4.21 -15.33 18.51
#